data_AF-A0A0K1F5E7-F1
#
_entry.id   AF-A0A0K1F5E7-F1
#
_cell.length_a   1.000
_cell.length_b   1.000
_cell.length_c   1.000
_cell.angle_alpha   90.00
_cell.angle_beta   90.00
_cell.angle_gamma   90.00
#
_symmetry.space_group_name_H-M   'P 1'
#
loop_
_entity.id
_entity.type
_entity.pdbx_description
1 polymer ?
#
loop_
_entity_poly.entity_id
_entity_poly.type
_entity_poly.pdbx_seq_one_letter_code
_entity_poly.pdbx_strand_id
1 'polypeptide(L)'
;MSEDTLDDIDIFADVTPVVFVLSDARGKTAASVVEAAADQFNDKVVTIKQLGNVKSVGMVCDYLDNNVTEDVPMAVFHTIVDRNLRRDIRRELDGRGIPSIDLLGPAITVISTLTGEEPKYEAGRRSDNEVSVTS
;
A
#
# COMPACT_ATOMS: atom_id res chain seq x y z
N MET A 1 -20.46 6.08 42.39
CA MET A 1 -20.23 4.93 41.51
C MET A 1 -19.16 5.40 40.56
N SER A 2 -17.93 4.94 40.79
CA SER A 2 -16.75 5.29 40.00
C SER A 2 -16.91 4.69 38.61
N GLU A 3 -16.89 5.55 37.60
CA GLU A 3 -16.57 5.12 36.24
C GLU A 3 -15.09 4.70 36.27
N ASP A 4 -14.85 3.40 36.15
CA ASP A 4 -13.55 2.87 35.74
C ASP A 4 -13.32 3.35 34.30
N THR A 5 -12.79 4.58 34.14
CA THR A 5 -11.98 4.90 32.97
C THR A 5 -10.69 4.12 33.15
N LEU A 6 -10.69 2.90 32.63
CA LEU A 6 -9.48 2.30 32.10
C LEU A 6 -8.97 3.31 31.07
N ASP A 7 -8.10 4.21 31.52
CA ASP A 7 -7.22 4.93 30.63
C ASP A 7 -6.55 3.84 29.78
N ASP A 8 -6.93 3.80 28.51
CA ASP A 8 -6.24 3.05 27.48
C ASP A 8 -4.76 3.41 27.63
N ILE A 9 -3.99 2.54 28.27
CA ILE A 9 -2.55 2.64 28.28
C ILE A 9 -2.17 2.47 26.83
N ASP A 10 -2.00 3.60 26.15
CA ASP A 10 -1.51 3.65 24.79
C ASP A 10 -0.03 3.26 24.82
N ILE A 11 0.19 1.94 24.85
CA ILE A 11 1.50 1.28 24.78
C ILE A 11 2.26 1.66 23.49
N PHE A 12 1.63 2.41 22.57
CA PHE A 12 2.22 2.95 21.35
C PHE A 12 2.34 4.48 21.35
N ALA A 13 2.10 5.17 22.47
CA ALA A 13 2.03 6.63 22.56
C ALA A 13 3.25 7.38 22.01
N ASP A 14 4.42 6.73 21.86
CA ASP A 14 5.64 7.31 21.31
C ASP A 14 6.08 6.71 19.95
N VAL A 15 5.33 5.79 19.35
CA VAL A 15 5.72 5.11 18.10
C VAL A 15 4.71 5.35 17.00
N THR A 16 5.05 6.23 16.05
CA THR A 16 4.23 6.45 14.86
C THR A 16 4.37 5.29 13.87
N PRO A 17 3.29 4.57 13.52
CA PRO A 17 3.32 3.50 12.51
C PRO A 17 3.84 3.98 11.15
N VAL A 18 4.46 3.06 10.40
CA VAL A 18 5.01 3.34 9.07
C VAL A 18 4.23 2.61 7.98
N VAL A 19 3.72 3.35 7.00
CA VAL A 19 3.14 2.77 5.79
C VAL A 19 4.13 2.91 4.63
N PHE A 20 4.54 1.77 4.09
CA PHE A 20 5.37 1.71 2.89
C PHE A 20 4.49 1.65 1.64
N VAL A 21 4.77 2.51 0.67
CA VAL A 21 4.08 2.55 -0.63
C VAL A 21 5.04 2.08 -1.72
N LEU A 22 4.70 0.98 -2.38
CA LEU A 22 5.53 0.39 -3.44
C LEU A 22 4.85 0.52 -4.82
N SER A 23 5.59 0.93 -5.84
CA SER A 23 5.04 1.06 -7.20
C SER A 23 6.08 0.82 -8.28
N ASP A 24 5.69 0.16 -9.36
CA ASP A 24 6.49 0.02 -10.58
C ASP A 24 6.48 1.30 -11.45
N ALA A 25 5.71 2.31 -11.04
CA ALA A 25 5.69 3.66 -11.59
C ALA A 25 6.09 4.68 -10.49
N ARG A 26 5.28 5.74 -10.28
CA ARG A 26 5.61 6.82 -9.33
C ARG A 26 5.06 6.64 -7.91
N GLY A 27 4.15 5.70 -7.66
CA GLY A 27 3.55 5.51 -6.33
C GLY A 27 2.44 6.49 -5.92
N LYS A 28 2.14 7.51 -6.72
CA LYS A 28 1.13 8.53 -6.39
C LYS A 28 -0.26 7.97 -6.08
N THR A 29 -0.72 6.99 -6.85
CA THR A 29 -2.05 6.38 -6.66
C THR A 29 -2.16 5.71 -5.29
N ALA A 30 -1.18 4.88 -4.93
CA ALA A 30 -1.17 4.22 -3.64
C ALA A 30 -1.02 5.21 -2.49
N ALA A 31 -0.14 6.21 -2.65
CA ALA A 31 0.01 7.28 -1.66
C ALA A 31 -1.31 8.01 -1.38
N SER A 32 -2.03 8.42 -2.42
CA SER A 32 -3.33 9.11 -2.26
C SER A 32 -4.38 8.23 -1.60
N VAL A 33 -4.37 6.91 -1.82
CA VAL A 33 -5.27 5.98 -1.10
C VAL A 33 -4.89 5.90 0.38
N VAL A 34 -3.60 5.83 0.71
CA VAL A 34 -3.12 5.80 2.10
C VAL A 34 -3.44 7.12 2.80
N GLU A 35 -3.22 8.26 2.15
CA GLU A 35 -3.56 9.60 2.66
C GLU A 35 -5.07 9.70 2.94
N ALA A 36 -5.92 9.36 1.98
CA ALA A 36 -7.38 9.41 2.16
C ALA A 36 -7.88 8.47 3.28
N ALA A 37 -7.23 7.33 3.48
CA ALA A 37 -7.52 6.43 4.59
C ALA A 37 -7.03 7.02 5.94
N ALA A 38 -5.85 7.64 5.97
CA ALA A 38 -5.30 8.29 7.15
C ALA A 38 -6.14 9.51 7.60
N ASP A 39 -6.77 10.23 6.66
CA ASP A 39 -7.68 11.34 6.94
C ASP A 39 -8.92 10.94 7.76
N GLN A 40 -9.19 9.64 7.92
CA GLN A 40 -10.26 9.12 8.79
C GLN A 40 -9.86 9.05 10.28
N PHE A 41 -8.61 9.40 10.60
CA PHE A 41 -8.05 9.37 11.94
C PHE A 41 -7.52 10.76 12.35
N ASN A 42 -6.96 10.87 13.55
CA ASN A 42 -6.33 12.10 14.03
C ASN A 42 -5.09 12.47 13.20
N ASP A 43 -4.62 13.72 13.36
CA ASP A 43 -3.42 14.19 12.68
C ASP A 43 -2.19 13.33 13.02
N LYS A 44 -1.32 13.14 12.03
CA LYS A 44 0.00 12.49 12.16
C LYS A 44 -0.03 11.05 12.68
N VAL A 45 -1.09 10.30 12.40
CA VAL A 45 -1.24 8.89 12.82
C VAL A 45 -0.31 7.92 12.10
N VAL A 46 0.23 8.28 10.94
CA VAL A 46 1.13 7.40 10.17
C VAL A 46 2.23 8.19 9.48
N THR A 47 3.40 7.57 9.33
CA THR A 47 4.47 8.04 8.45
C THR A 47 4.42 7.28 7.14
N ILE A 48 4.27 7.99 6.02
CA ILE A 48 4.23 7.37 4.68
C ILE A 48 5.61 7.44 4.04
N LYS A 49 6.18 6.28 3.68
CA LYS A 49 7.44 6.17 2.94
C LYS A 49 7.19 5.53 1.59
N GLN A 50 7.72 6.09 0.50
CA GLN A 50 7.44 5.63 -0.86
C GLN A 50 8.70 5.08 -1.56
N LEU A 51 8.54 3.95 -2.25
CA LEU A 51 9.49 3.39 -3.20
C LEU A 51 8.81 3.28 -4.58
N GLY A 52 9.20 4.17 -5.49
CA GLY A 52 8.79 4.12 -6.89
C GLY A 52 9.75 3.32 -7.77
N ASN A 53 9.34 3.08 -9.01
CA ASN A 53 10.08 2.36 -10.05
C ASN A 53 10.60 0.99 -9.59
N VAL A 54 9.79 0.27 -8.82
CA VAL A 54 10.08 -1.11 -8.38
C VAL A 54 10.17 -2.02 -9.60
N LYS A 55 11.33 -2.66 -9.77
CA LYS A 55 11.63 -3.56 -10.90
C LYS A 55 11.91 -5.01 -10.49
N SER A 56 12.13 -5.25 -9.21
CA SER A 56 12.50 -6.57 -8.69
C SER A 56 12.14 -6.69 -7.22
N VAL A 57 11.99 -7.93 -6.75
CA VAL A 57 11.83 -8.23 -5.32
C VAL A 57 13.05 -7.79 -4.53
N GLY A 58 14.26 -7.99 -5.06
CA GLY A 58 15.51 -7.57 -4.39
C GLY A 58 15.53 -6.08 -4.06
N MET A 59 15.02 -5.21 -4.95
CA MET A 59 14.90 -3.79 -4.66
C MET A 59 13.95 -3.49 -3.49
N VAL A 60 12.87 -4.28 -3.36
CA VAL A 60 11.94 -4.18 -2.23
C VAL A 60 12.62 -4.64 -0.95
N CYS A 61 13.33 -5.77 -0.98
CA CYS A 61 14.09 -6.27 0.16
C CYS A 61 15.10 -5.23 0.65
N ASP A 62 15.98 -4.74 -0.24
CA ASP A 62 16.98 -3.73 0.08
C ASP A 62 16.34 -2.47 0.69
N TYR A 63 15.22 -2.03 0.11
CA TYR A 63 14.52 -0.85 0.63
C TYR A 63 13.95 -1.09 2.03
N LEU A 64 13.28 -2.23 2.26
CA LEU A 64 12.71 -2.56 3.56
C LEU A 64 13.82 -2.75 4.60
N ASP A 65 14.88 -3.48 4.28
CA ASP A 65 16.02 -3.73 5.18
C ASP A 65 16.68 -2.43 5.65
N ASN A 66 16.67 -1.37 4.84
CA ASN A 66 17.22 -0.06 5.21
C ASN A 66 16.23 0.90 5.87
N ASN A 67 14.93 0.59 5.88
CA ASN A 67 13.90 1.55 6.31
C ASN A 67 12.94 1.04 7.39
N VAL A 68 12.94 -0.28 7.64
CA VAL A 68 12.22 -0.92 8.73
C VAL A 68 12.95 -0.66 10.03
N THR A 69 12.20 -0.26 11.04
CA THR A 69 12.67 -0.13 12.42
C THR A 69 12.04 -1.24 13.24
N GLU A 70 12.82 -1.93 14.06
CA GLU A 70 12.30 -2.92 15.01
C GLU A 70 11.24 -2.29 15.92
N ASP A 71 10.24 -3.08 16.30
CA ASP A 71 9.12 -2.69 17.17
C ASP A 71 8.22 -1.54 16.68
N VAL A 72 8.40 -1.06 15.44
CA VAL A 72 7.51 -0.07 14.81
C VAL A 72 6.44 -0.78 13.98
N PRO A 73 5.13 -0.61 14.27
CA PRO A 73 4.06 -1.17 13.46
C PRO A 73 4.17 -0.69 12.01
N MET A 74 4.02 -1.62 11.06
CA MET A 74 4.15 -1.30 9.65
C MET A 74 3.18 -2.05 8.75
N ALA A 75 2.90 -1.47 7.59
CA ALA A 75 2.15 -2.12 6.52
C ALA A 75 2.66 -1.67 5.15
N VAL A 76 2.37 -2.45 4.11
CA VAL A 76 2.73 -2.15 2.72
C VAL A 76 1.49 -1.98 1.85
N PHE A 77 1.41 -0.88 1.12
CA PHE A 77 0.43 -0.68 0.06
C PHE A 77 1.17 -0.68 -1.27
N HIS A 78 0.65 -1.40 -2.27
CA HIS A 78 1.36 -1.46 -3.54
C HIS A 78 0.46 -1.37 -4.77
N THR A 79 1.04 -0.80 -5.82
CA THR A 79 0.48 -0.67 -7.16
C THR A 79 1.48 -1.25 -8.15
N ILE A 80 1.48 -2.58 -8.30
CA ILE A 80 2.37 -3.32 -9.20
C ILE A 80 1.50 -4.00 -10.26
N VAL A 81 1.66 -3.61 -11.52
CA VAL A 81 0.88 -4.18 -12.62
C VAL A 81 1.40 -5.55 -13.02
N ASP A 82 2.72 -5.74 -13.09
CA ASP A 82 3.30 -7.03 -13.49
C ASP A 82 2.89 -8.14 -12.51
N ARG A 83 2.27 -9.19 -13.05
CA ARG A 83 1.67 -10.27 -12.24
C ARG A 83 2.73 -11.10 -11.50
N ASN A 84 3.89 -11.33 -12.11
CA ASN A 84 4.94 -12.16 -11.52
C ASN A 84 5.63 -11.38 -10.39
N LEU A 85 6.05 -10.16 -10.67
CA LEU A 85 6.66 -9.25 -9.69
C LEU A 85 5.73 -9.02 -8.50
N ARG A 86 4.45 -8.78 -8.75
CA ARG A 86 3.44 -8.63 -7.69
C ARG A 86 3.31 -9.88 -6.83
N ARG A 87 3.25 -11.08 -7.44
CA ARG A 87 3.18 -12.35 -6.71
C ARG A 87 4.44 -12.54 -5.86
N ASP A 88 5.60 -12.25 -6.42
CA ASP A 88 6.88 -12.51 -5.76
C ASP A 88 7.11 -11.50 -4.62
N ILE A 89 6.73 -10.22 -4.78
CA ILE A 89 6.68 -9.22 -3.69
C ILE A 89 5.72 -9.67 -2.60
N ARG A 90 4.50 -10.10 -2.94
CA ARG A 90 3.53 -10.56 -1.93
C ARG A 90 4.09 -11.73 -1.11
N ARG A 91 4.72 -12.70 -1.76
CA ARG A 91 5.37 -13.83 -1.07
C ARG A 91 6.48 -13.38 -0.12
N GLU A 92 7.27 -12.40 -0.52
CA GLU A 92 8.31 -11.83 0.33
C GLU A 92 7.71 -11.14 1.57
N LEU A 93 6.67 -10.33 1.39
CA LEU A 93 5.98 -9.64 2.48
C LEU A 93 5.30 -10.63 3.44
N ASP A 94 4.61 -11.64 2.90
CA ASP A 94 4.01 -12.72 3.68
C ASP A 94 5.09 -13.48 4.47
N GLY A 95 6.24 -13.77 3.85
CA GLY A 95 7.38 -14.44 4.49
C GLY A 95 8.00 -13.64 5.64
N ARG A 96 7.93 -12.30 5.57
CA ARG A 96 8.36 -11.39 6.65
C ARG A 96 7.27 -11.11 7.69
N GLY A 97 6.04 -11.59 7.48
CA GLY A 97 4.90 -11.25 8.33
C GLY A 97 4.45 -9.79 8.21
N ILE A 98 4.79 -9.11 7.11
CA ILE A 98 4.42 -7.71 6.87
C ILE A 98 3.03 -7.68 6.22
N PRO A 99 2.02 -7.06 6.86
CA PRO A 99 0.70 -6.95 6.27
C PRO A 99 0.75 -6.08 5.01
N SER A 100 0.07 -6.52 3.94
CA SER A 100 0.10 -5.81 2.67
C SER A 100 -1.24 -5.75 1.92
N ILE A 101 -1.43 -4.67 1.17
CA ILE A 101 -2.61 -4.41 0.33
C ILE A 101 -2.20 -4.19 -1.13
N ASP A 102 -2.73 -5.03 -2.02
CA ASP A 102 -2.66 -4.87 -3.47
C ASP A 102 -3.82 -4.00 -3.97
N LEU A 103 -3.53 -2.77 -4.37
CA LEU A 103 -4.54 -1.82 -4.82
C LEU A 103 -4.93 -2.00 -6.31
N LEU A 104 -4.05 -2.58 -7.13
CA LEU A 104 -4.27 -2.66 -8.58
C LEU A 104 -4.74 -4.04 -9.01
N GLY A 105 -4.26 -5.12 -8.39
CA GLY A 105 -4.59 -6.46 -8.83
C GLY A 105 -6.09 -6.77 -8.84
N PRO A 106 -6.81 -6.59 -7.72
CA PRO A 106 -8.25 -6.78 -7.67
C PRO A 106 -8.98 -5.89 -8.69
N ALA A 107 -8.58 -4.61 -8.83
CA ALA A 107 -9.18 -3.69 -9.78
C ALA A 107 -9.01 -4.15 -11.24
N ILE A 108 -7.79 -4.58 -11.61
CA ILE A 108 -7.50 -5.14 -12.94
C ILE A 108 -8.34 -6.38 -13.21
N THR A 109 -8.48 -7.28 -12.24
CA THR A 109 -9.31 -8.50 -12.37
C THR A 109 -10.78 -8.17 -12.59
N VAL A 110 -11.33 -7.20 -11.85
CA VAL A 110 -12.72 -6.76 -12.02
C VAL A 110 -12.91 -6.17 -13.42
N ILE A 111 -12.04 -5.27 -13.86
CA ILE A 111 -12.15 -4.64 -15.19
C ILE A 111 -12.05 -5.69 -16.30
N SER A 112 -11.09 -6.62 -16.23
CA SER A 112 -10.94 -7.71 -17.20
C SER A 112 -12.20 -8.57 -17.29
N THR A 113 -12.85 -8.84 -16.16
CA THR A 113 -14.11 -9.59 -16.13
C THR A 113 -15.26 -8.80 -16.77
N LEU A 114 -15.32 -7.48 -16.53
CA LEU A 114 -16.35 -6.61 -17.09
C LEU A 114 -16.22 -6.39 -18.59
N THR A 115 -14.98 -6.27 -19.10
CA THR A 115 -14.72 -5.97 -20.52
C THR A 115 -14.53 -7.23 -21.36
N GLY A 116 -14.18 -8.36 -20.74
CA GLY A 116 -13.75 -9.57 -21.44
C GLY A 116 -12.36 -9.43 -22.08
N GLU A 117 -11.61 -8.37 -21.77
CA GLU A 117 -10.28 -8.12 -22.31
C GLU A 117 -9.17 -8.58 -21.35
N GLU A 118 -8.06 -9.04 -21.94
CA GLU A 118 -6.84 -9.33 -21.19
C GLU A 118 -6.06 -8.03 -20.89
N PRO A 119 -5.64 -7.81 -19.63
CA PRO A 119 -4.84 -6.65 -19.28
C PRO A 119 -3.48 -6.66 -19.98
N LYS A 120 -3.01 -5.49 -20.41
CA LYS A 120 -1.68 -5.35 -21.04
C LYS A 120 -0.51 -5.42 -20.06
N TYR A 121 -0.77 -5.24 -18.76
CA TYR A 121 0.25 -5.22 -17.69
C TYR A 121 1.44 -4.26 -17.95
N GLU A 122 1.18 -3.12 -18.60
CA GLU A 122 2.20 -2.11 -18.91
C GLU A 122 2.25 -1.02 -17.81
N ALA A 123 3.38 -0.94 -17.10
CA ALA A 123 3.58 0.05 -16.04
C ALA A 123 3.59 1.48 -16.62
N GLY A 124 2.92 2.41 -15.94
CA GLY A 124 2.87 3.82 -16.36
C GLY A 124 2.00 4.12 -17.58
N ARG A 125 1.33 3.12 -18.17
CA ARG A 125 0.36 3.32 -19.25
C ARG A 125 -0.82 4.17 -18.78
N ARG A 126 -1.23 5.14 -19.60
CA ARG A 126 -2.53 5.82 -19.47
C ARG A 126 -3.42 5.44 -20.65
N SER A 127 -4.65 5.04 -20.39
CA SER A 127 -5.69 4.92 -21.40
C SER A 127 -6.61 6.14 -21.35
N ASP A 128 -7.23 6.44 -22.49
CA ASP A 128 -8.24 7.48 -22.59
C ASP A 128 -9.59 6.88 -22.15
N ASN A 129 -9.83 6.87 -20.84
CA ASN A 129 -11.09 6.39 -20.26
C ASN A 129 -11.94 7.59 -19.88
N GLU A 130 -13.21 7.58 -20.27
CA GLU A 130 -14.17 8.61 -19.86
C GLU A 130 -14.57 8.38 -18.39
N VAL A 131 -14.40 9.41 -17.56
CA VAL A 131 -14.88 9.42 -16.17
C VAL A 131 -16.04 10.41 -16.10
N SER A 132 -17.26 9.89 -16.09
CA SER A 132 -18.46 10.71 -15.87
C SER A 132 -18.73 10.83 -14.38
N VAL A 133 -18.72 12.05 -13.85
CA VAL A 133 -19.13 12.33 -12.46
C VAL A 133 -20.59 12.75 -12.48
N THR A 134 -21.44 12.05 -11.75
CA THR A 134 -22.83 12.47 -11.51
C THR A 134 -22.94 12.96 -10.07
N SER A 135 -23.34 14.22 -9.92
CA SER A 135 -23.61 14.86 -8.61
C SER A 135 -24.94 14.42 -8.02
#